data_AF-A0A814BWC3-F1
#
_entry.id   AF-A0A814BWC3-F1
#
_cell.length_a   1.000
_cell.length_b   1.000
_cell.length_c   1.000
_cell.angle_alpha   90.00
_cell.angle_beta   90.00
_cell.angle_gamma   90.00
#
_symmetry.space_group_name_H-M   'P 1'
#
loop_
_entity.id
_entity.type
_entity.pdbx_description
1 polymer ?
#
loop_
_entity_poly.entity_id
_entity_poly.type
_entity_poly.pdbx_seq_one_letter_code
_entity_poly.pdbx_strand_id
1 'polypeptide(L)'
;MKFNIFESFLLQISCKLTILCLTTEIEDMKYLNANYWENFLLRNYSQLKVCELKCYAKHNHILDPDKINQFLTSFWIERRWVFEINVSLVHFLYSTSPYKYVTLV
;
A
#
# COMPACT_ATOMS: atom_id res chain seq x y z
N MET A 1 8.11 -14.30 6.60
CA MET A 1 9.28 -13.79 5.84
C MET A 1 9.77 -12.52 6.51
N LYS A 2 11.08 -12.27 6.65
CA LYS A 2 11.55 -10.98 7.20
C LYS A 2 11.35 -9.90 6.13
N PHE A 3 10.83 -8.73 6.52
CA PHE A 3 10.55 -7.59 5.63
C PHE A 3 11.75 -7.27 4.70
N ASN A 4 12.97 -7.30 5.25
CA ASN A 4 14.21 -7.03 4.53
C ASN A 4 14.49 -8.01 3.37
N ILE A 5 14.03 -9.27 3.46
CA ILE A 5 14.19 -10.26 2.38
C ILE A 5 13.26 -9.90 1.22
N PHE A 6 12.04 -9.46 1.55
CA PHE A 6 11.06 -9.05 0.55
C PHE A 6 11.49 -7.76 -0.16
N GLU A 7 11.99 -6.78 0.60
CA GLU A 7 12.61 -5.56 0.06
C GLU A 7 13.78 -5.89 -0.88
N SER A 8 14.70 -6.77 -0.45
CA SER A 8 15.84 -7.18 -1.27
C SER A 8 15.39 -7.82 -2.58
N PHE A 9 14.35 -8.66 -2.53
CA PHE A 9 13.76 -9.26 -3.72
C PHE A 9 13.17 -8.20 -4.66
N LEU A 10 12.37 -7.26 -4.13
CA LEU A 10 11.79 -6.18 -4.93
C LEU A 10 12.88 -5.36 -5.62
N LEU A 11 13.96 -5.02 -4.90
CA LEU A 11 15.08 -4.25 -5.47
C LEU A 11 15.77 -5.01 -6.60
N GLN A 12 15.97 -6.32 -6.46
CA GLN A 12 16.57 -7.17 -7.50
C GLN A 12 15.75 -7.20 -8.79
N ILE A 13 14.42 -7.13 -8.68
CA ILE A 13 13.53 -7.14 -9.85
C ILE A 13 13.12 -5.73 -10.32
N SER A 14 13.59 -4.68 -9.64
CA SER A 14 13.10 -3.31 -9.81
C SER A 14 13.15 -2.83 -11.25
N CYS A 15 14.27 -3.03 -11.94
CA CYS A 15 14.46 -2.60 -13.33
C CYS A 15 13.49 -3.22 -14.34
N LYS A 16 12.83 -4.34 -13.99
CA LYS A 16 11.82 -5.01 -14.83
C LYS A 16 10.41 -4.91 -14.25
N LEU A 17 10.26 -4.40 -13.03
CA LEU A 17 8.98 -4.33 -12.35
C LEU A 17 8.16 -3.16 -12.90
N THR A 18 7.11 -3.49 -13.64
CA THR A 18 6.18 -2.50 -14.23
C THR A 18 4.81 -2.50 -13.55
N ILE A 19 4.50 -3.57 -12.80
CA ILE A 19 3.26 -3.73 -12.04
C ILE A 19 3.62 -4.22 -10.65
N LEU A 20 3.15 -3.52 -9.62
CA LEU A 20 3.29 -3.92 -8.22
C LEU A 20 1.92 -3.86 -7.55
N CYS A 21 1.38 -5.03 -7.20
CA CYS A 21 0.17 -5.14 -6.40
C CYS A 21 0.49 -5.90 -5.12
N LEU A 22 0.40 -5.22 -3.98
CA LEU A 22 0.67 -5.81 -2.68
C LEU A 22 -0.60 -5.87 -1.88
N THR A 23 -0.86 -7.02 -1.25
CA THR A 23 -1.99 -7.21 -0.34
C THR A 23 -1.45 -7.72 0.98
N THR A 24 -1.88 -7.08 2.06
CA THR A 24 -1.43 -7.33 3.43
C THR A 24 -2.65 -7.44 4.34
N GLU A 25 -2.50 -8.17 5.44
CA GLU A 25 -3.50 -8.18 6.51
C GLU A 25 -3.17 -7.08 7.53
N ILE A 26 -4.17 -6.58 8.24
CA ILE A 26 -3.96 -5.49 9.21
C ILE A 26 -3.03 -5.89 10.37
N GLU A 27 -2.98 -7.17 10.67
CA GLU A 27 -2.08 -7.78 11.66
C GLU A 27 -0.61 -7.70 11.23
N ASP A 28 -0.33 -7.58 9.93
CA ASP A 28 1.00 -7.46 9.35
C ASP A 28 1.55 -6.02 9.47
N MET A 29 1.51 -5.45 10.68
CA MET A 29 1.88 -4.07 10.99
C MET A 29 3.24 -3.63 10.43
N LYS A 30 4.19 -4.57 10.28
CA LYS A 30 5.52 -4.30 9.69
C LYS A 30 5.45 -3.84 8.24
N TYR A 31 4.41 -4.24 7.51
CA TYR A 31 4.17 -3.86 6.13
C TYR A 31 3.28 -2.62 5.99
N LEU A 32 2.76 -2.09 7.10
CA LEU A 32 1.85 -0.94 7.10
C LEU A 32 2.58 0.37 7.37
N ASN A 33 3.89 0.51 7.11
CA ASN A 33 4.54 1.82 7.26
C ASN A 33 4.35 2.66 5.98
N ALA A 34 3.40 3.59 6.01
CA ALA A 34 3.04 4.42 4.86
C ALA A 34 4.19 5.30 4.35
N ASN A 35 4.92 5.94 5.27
CA ASN A 35 6.10 6.75 4.92
C ASN A 35 7.20 5.93 4.26
N TYR A 36 7.43 4.71 4.76
CA TYR A 36 8.40 3.82 4.15
C TYR A 36 8.01 3.47 2.72
N TRP A 37 6.76 3.03 2.51
CA TRP A 37 6.27 2.65 1.19
C TRP A 37 6.35 3.78 0.19
N GLU A 38 5.93 4.98 0.58
CA GLU A 38 6.00 6.12 -0.32
C GLU A 38 7.45 6.42 -0.74
N ASN A 39 8.36 6.54 0.22
CA ASN A 39 9.77 6.80 -0.06
C ASN A 39 10.42 5.69 -0.90
N PHE A 40 10.10 4.43 -0.60
CA PHE A 40 10.63 3.28 -1.32
C PHE A 40 10.18 3.26 -2.77
N LEU A 41 8.88 3.51 -3.02
CA LEU A 41 8.29 3.52 -4.35
C LEU A 41 8.76 4.70 -5.19
N LEU A 42 8.78 5.91 -4.62
CA LEU A 42 9.22 7.11 -5.34
C LEU A 42 10.69 7.04 -5.74
N ARG A 43 11.56 6.41 -4.92
CA ARG A 43 13.00 6.33 -5.20
C ARG A 43 13.37 5.26 -6.22
N ASN A 44 12.72 4.11 -6.18
CA ASN A 44 13.20 2.91 -6.88
C ASN A 44 12.31 2.47 -8.05
N TYR A 45 11.11 3.07 -8.20
CA TYR A 45 10.07 2.53 -9.05
C TYR A 45 9.33 3.59 -9.88
N SER A 46 10.05 4.57 -10.42
CA SER A 46 9.49 5.57 -11.35
C SER A 46 8.90 4.96 -12.64
N GLN A 47 9.31 3.74 -12.97
CA GLN A 47 8.86 2.95 -14.13
C GLN A 47 7.57 2.14 -13.89
N LEU A 48 7.05 2.11 -12.65
CA LEU A 48 5.80 1.39 -12.38
C LEU A 48 4.65 2.06 -13.14
N LYS A 49 3.99 1.26 -13.98
CA LYS A 49 2.75 1.64 -14.66
C LYS A 49 1.54 1.46 -13.75
N VAL A 50 1.60 0.41 -12.92
CA VAL A 50 0.54 0.07 -11.97
C VAL A 50 1.17 -0.15 -10.61
N CYS A 51 0.65 0.56 -9.61
CA CYS A 51 1.00 0.36 -8.21
C CYS A 51 -0.27 0.37 -7.37
N GLU A 52 -0.52 -0.73 -6.67
CA GLU A 52 -1.64 -0.87 -5.75
C GLU A 52 -1.12 -1.49 -4.44
N LEU A 53 -1.32 -0.81 -3.32
CA LEU A 53 -1.08 -1.37 -2.00
C LEU A 53 -2.43 -1.54 -1.30
N LYS A 54 -2.70 -2.76 -0.84
CA LYS A 54 -3.98 -3.17 -0.28
C LYS A 54 -3.79 -3.69 1.15
N CYS A 55 -4.69 -3.29 2.03
CA CYS A 55 -4.78 -3.80 3.40
C CYS A 55 -6.18 -4.35 3.65
N TYR A 56 -6.24 -5.59 4.14
CA TYR A 56 -7.46 -6.27 4.53
C TYR A 56 -7.67 -6.15 6.04
N ALA A 57 -8.88 -5.77 6.47
CA ALA A 57 -9.28 -5.78 7.87
C ALA A 57 -10.65 -6.45 8.02
N LYS A 58 -10.75 -7.52 8.82
CA LYS A 58 -12.05 -8.16 9.12
C LYS A 58 -12.89 -7.21 9.99
N HIS A 59 -14.21 -7.24 9.84
CA HIS A 59 -15.12 -6.39 10.63
C HIS A 59 -14.97 -6.52 12.15
N ASN A 60 -14.52 -7.68 12.64
CA ASN A 60 -14.33 -7.91 14.07
C ASN A 60 -13.05 -7.28 14.62
N HIS A 61 -12.15 -6.78 13.75
CA HIS A 61 -11.11 -5.86 14.19
C HIS A 61 -11.75 -4.50 14.36
N ILE A 62 -12.21 -4.23 15.58
CA ILE A 62 -12.36 -2.85 16.03
C ILE A 62 -11.00 -2.20 15.80
N LEU A 63 -10.95 -1.28 14.84
CA LEU A 63 -9.78 -0.46 14.60
C LEU A 63 -9.62 0.39 15.84
N ASP A 64 -8.80 -0.10 16.77
CA ASP A 64 -8.35 0.65 17.93
C ASP A 64 -7.80 1.99 17.41
N PRO A 65 -8.42 3.12 17.76
CA PRO A 65 -8.03 4.44 17.26
C PRO A 65 -6.54 4.74 17.46
N ASP A 66 -5.96 4.22 18.55
CA ASP A 66 -4.55 4.39 18.89
C ASP A 66 -3.63 3.48 18.07
N LYS A 67 -4.19 2.51 17.35
CA LYS A 67 -3.51 1.61 16.40
C LYS A 67 -3.89 1.88 14.95
N ILE A 68 -4.66 2.94 14.66
CA ILE A 68 -4.93 3.34 13.28
C ILE A 68 -3.62 3.78 12.66
N ASN A 69 -3.06 2.88 11.86
CA ASN A 69 -1.84 3.14 11.14
C ASN A 69 -2.07 4.20 10.06
N GLN A 70 -1.12 5.12 9.87
CA GLN A 70 -1.09 6.10 8.77
C GLN A 70 -1.42 5.50 7.40
N PHE A 71 -1.09 4.23 7.18
CA PHE A 71 -1.41 3.51 5.95
C PHE A 71 -2.93 3.43 5.66
N LEU A 72 -3.76 3.49 6.69
CA LEU A 72 -5.22 3.38 6.63
C LEU A 72 -5.93 4.74 6.80
N THR A 73 -5.20 5.86 6.79
CA THR A 73 -5.76 7.20 7.03
C THR A 73 -5.72 8.08 5.77
N SER A 74 -6.15 9.34 5.95
CA SER A 74 -6.05 10.41 4.95
C SER A 74 -4.62 10.74 4.50
N PHE A 75 -3.59 10.13 5.10
CA PHE A 75 -2.19 10.28 4.74
C PHE A 75 -1.95 10.25 3.21
N TRP A 76 -2.57 9.31 2.50
CA TRP A 76 -2.40 9.16 1.05
C TRP A 76 -3.04 10.28 0.24
N ILE A 77 -4.16 10.82 0.73
CA ILE A 77 -4.89 11.92 0.10
C ILE A 77 -4.01 13.18 0.09
N GLU A 78 -3.35 13.47 1.21
CA GLU A 78 -2.42 14.60 1.35
C GLU A 78 -1.24 14.52 0.37
N ARG A 79 -0.84 13.31 -0.01
CA ARG A 79 0.23 13.05 -0.99
C ARG A 79 -0.27 12.86 -2.42
N ARG A 80 -1.56 13.14 -2.67
CA ARG A 80 -2.24 13.02 -3.96
C ARG A 80 -2.25 11.61 -4.54
N TRP A 81 -2.10 10.59 -3.70
CA TRP A 81 -2.32 9.20 -4.08
C TRP A 81 -3.81 8.89 -3.96
N VAL A 82 -4.32 8.07 -4.88
CA VAL A 82 -5.72 7.64 -4.84
C VAL A 82 -5.89 6.68 -3.67
N PHE A 83 -6.79 7.00 -2.76
CA PHE A 83 -7.14 6.17 -1.61
C PHE A 83 -8.60 5.75 -1.69
N GLU A 84 -8.85 4.45 -1.64
CA GLU A 84 -10.17 3.84 -1.77
C GLU A 84 -10.43 2.87 -0.62
N ILE A 85 -11.69 2.82 -0.20
CA ILE A 85 -12.15 1.87 0.81
C ILE A 85 -13.31 1.10 0.19
N ASN A 86 -13.11 -0.22 0.01
CA ASN A 86 -14.17 -1.13 -0.38
C ASN A 86 -14.70 -1.83 0.88
N VAL A 87 -15.99 -1.67 1.12
CA VAL A 87 -16.67 -2.25 2.28
C VAL A 87 -17.54 -3.42 1.80
N SER A 88 -17.33 -4.59 2.38
CA SER A 88 -18.21 -5.76 2.20
C SER A 88 -18.83 -6.16 3.53
N LEU A 89 -19.74 -7.14 3.54
CA LEU A 89 -20.37 -7.66 4.76
C LEU A 89 -19.40 -8.30 5.78
N VAL A 90 -18.16 -8.59 5.38
CA VAL A 90 -17.20 -9.37 6.19
C VAL A 90 -15.92 -8.59 6.45
N HIS A 91 -15.59 -7.64 5.58
CA HIS A 91 -14.29 -6.99 5.60
C HIS A 91 -14.28 -5.60 5.00
N PHE A 92 -13.30 -4.82 5.45
CA PHE A 92 -12.83 -3.60 4.82
C PHE A 92 -11.57 -3.90 4.01
N LEU A 93 -11.54 -3.39 2.78
CA LEU A 93 -10.36 -3.41 1.92
C LEU A 93 -9.94 -1.97 1.64
N TYR A 94 -8.82 -1.58 2.23
CA TYR A 94 -8.19 -0.29 1.98
C TYR A 94 -7.21 -0.44 0.82
N SER A 95 -7.31 0.42 -0.19
CA SER A 95 -6.44 0.40 -1.37
C SER A 95 -5.83 1.78 -1.59
N THR A 96 -4.53 1.83 -1.85
CA THR A 96 -3.82 3.07 -2.22
C THR A 96 -3.05 2.88 -3.53
N SER A 97 -3.15 3.87 -4.42
CA SER A 97 -2.58 3.83 -5.75
C SER A 97 -2.07 5.22 -6.19
N PRO A 98 -0.76 5.40 -6.42
CA PRO A 98 -0.22 6.67 -6.91
C PRO A 98 -0.67 7.05 -8.33
N TYR A 99 -0.99 6.08 -9.19
CA TYR A 99 -1.12 6.30 -10.64
C TYR A 99 -2.47 5.91 -11.25
N LYS A 100 -3.49 5.58 -10.44
CA LYS A 100 -4.73 4.94 -10.92
C LYS A 100 -5.51 5.73 -11.97
N TYR A 101 -5.43 7.07 -11.93
CA TYR A 101 -6.14 7.97 -12.84
C TYR A 101 -5.21 8.91 -13.61
N VAL A 102 -3.90 8.69 -13.56
CA VAL A 102 -2.96 9.45 -14.39
C VAL A 102 -3.05 8.87 -15.80
N THR A 103 -3.82 9.52 -16.66
CA THR A 103 -3.74 9.25 -18.09
C THR A 103 -2.39 9.78 -18.56
N LEU A 104 -1.46 8.89 -18.87
CA LEU A 104 -0.24 9.27 -19.59
C LEU A 104 -0.69 9.68 -21.00
N VAL A 105 -0.82 10.99 -21.20
CA VAL A 105 -1.03 11.62 -22.52
C VAL A 105 0.31 11.63 -23.26
#